data_AF-A0AAV2IAK0-F1
#
_entry.id   AF-A0AAV2IAK0-F1
#
_cell.length_a   1.000
_cell.length_b   1.000
_cell.length_c   1.000
_cell.angle_alpha   90.00
_cell.angle_beta   90.00
_cell.angle_gamma   90.00
#
_symmetry.space_group_name_H-M   'P 1'
#
loop_
_entity.id
_entity.type
_entity.pdbx_description
1 polymer ?
#
loop_
_entity_poly.entity_id
_entity_poly.type
_entity_poly.pdbx_seq_one_letter_code
_entity_poly.pdbx_strand_id
1 'polypeptide(L)'
;MGGVNLSEESKNILATTNADFIGAQMRSCKDEIFLAASPLSRKISSIAKKYGVEDISPSVINIISHATQERLRDIVSKLSTIAEHRVEIYKMDSRYEVESETKLKLKFLEELDKLEKKRHEEQEREKLLRAIKSRSKNEDPEQLKLKQKAKELQQAEAEELRQREANETALAAIGPRKKRRLEFSDSAKSEVLRPRTKRVNLRDIQFLLENERHTRKSDLLYKTFLK
;
A
#
# COMPACT_ATOMS: atom_id res chain seq x y z
N MET A 1 -58.57 -9.95 24.83
CA MET A 1 -57.41 -10.88 24.82
C MET A 1 -57.40 -11.57 23.46
N GLY A 2 -56.69 -11.01 22.48
CA GLY A 2 -56.62 -11.56 21.12
C GLY A 2 -55.80 -12.84 21.13
N GLY A 3 -56.39 -13.95 20.70
CA GLY A 3 -55.71 -15.24 20.63
C GLY A 3 -54.60 -15.20 19.60
N VAL A 4 -53.39 -15.57 20.01
CA VAL A 4 -52.25 -15.73 19.10
C VAL A 4 -52.47 -17.01 18.32
N ASN A 5 -52.59 -16.90 16.99
CA ASN A 5 -52.80 -18.06 16.14
C ASN A 5 -51.46 -18.76 15.90
N LEU A 6 -51.15 -19.75 16.75
CA LEU A 6 -49.90 -20.51 16.73
C LEU A 6 -49.60 -21.12 15.34
N SER A 7 -50.64 -21.41 14.55
CA SER A 7 -50.50 -21.95 13.20
C SER A 7 -50.03 -20.91 12.17
N GLU A 8 -50.32 -19.64 12.40
CA GLU A 8 -49.91 -18.52 11.55
C GLU A 8 -48.50 -18.04 11.94
N GLU A 9 -48.23 -18.01 13.25
CA GLU A 9 -46.91 -17.65 13.78
C GLU A 9 -45.85 -18.71 13.45
N SER A 10 -46.18 -20.00 13.52
CA SER A 10 -45.28 -21.09 13.10
C SER A 10 -44.99 -21.07 11.60
N LYS A 11 -45.98 -20.76 10.75
CA LYS A 11 -45.76 -20.55 9.30
C LYS A 11 -44.88 -19.34 9.04
N ASN A 12 -45.04 -18.26 9.80
CA ASN A 12 -44.23 -17.06 9.64
C ASN A 12 -42.79 -17.30 10.12
N ILE A 13 -42.58 -18.08 11.18
CA ILE A 13 -41.24 -18.53 11.60
C ILE A 13 -40.61 -19.39 10.51
N LEU A 14 -41.32 -20.37 9.93
CA LEU A 14 -40.80 -21.20 8.83
C LEU A 14 -40.55 -20.41 7.53
N ALA A 15 -41.31 -19.36 7.26
CA ALA A 15 -41.13 -18.50 6.08
C ALA A 15 -40.03 -17.44 6.26
N THR A 16 -39.82 -16.94 7.48
CA THR A 16 -38.81 -15.90 7.78
C THR A 16 -37.48 -16.48 8.22
N THR A 17 -37.49 -17.67 8.82
CA THR A 17 -36.28 -18.45 9.00
C THR A 17 -36.01 -19.19 7.71
N ASN A 18 -34.98 -18.77 6.99
CA ASN A 18 -34.23 -19.61 6.07
C ASN A 18 -33.57 -20.79 6.84
N ALA A 19 -34.28 -21.45 7.76
CA ALA A 19 -33.79 -22.53 8.61
C ALA A 19 -33.54 -23.79 7.79
N ASP A 20 -34.30 -24.02 6.72
CA ASP A 20 -33.98 -25.05 5.73
C ASP A 20 -32.68 -24.74 4.98
N PHE A 21 -32.32 -23.46 4.84
CA PHE A 21 -31.03 -23.06 4.26
C PHE A 21 -29.87 -23.16 5.27
N ILE A 22 -30.13 -22.92 6.57
CA ILE A 22 -29.09 -22.94 7.61
C ILE A 22 -28.83 -24.38 8.09
N GLY A 23 -29.85 -25.26 8.12
CA GLY A 23 -29.74 -26.66 8.54
C GLY A 23 -29.29 -27.62 7.44
N ALA A 24 -29.70 -27.41 6.18
CA ALA A 24 -29.25 -28.22 5.03
C ALA A 24 -27.89 -27.79 4.48
N GLN A 25 -27.40 -26.61 4.86
CA GLN A 25 -26.04 -26.15 4.59
C GLN A 25 -25.10 -26.44 5.77
N MET A 26 -25.23 -27.61 6.41
CA MET A 26 -24.01 -28.33 6.73
C MET A 26 -23.26 -28.45 5.40
N ARG A 27 -22.20 -27.65 5.22
CA ARG A 27 -21.27 -27.80 4.10
C ARG A 27 -20.63 -29.17 4.25
N SER A 28 -21.34 -30.22 3.86
CA SER A 28 -20.74 -31.40 3.28
C SER A 28 -20.13 -30.88 1.99
N CYS A 29 -18.94 -30.27 2.10
CA CYS A 29 -18.12 -29.96 0.96
C CYS A 29 -18.05 -31.28 0.20
N LYS A 30 -18.62 -31.34 -1.00
CA LYS A 30 -18.29 -32.44 -1.89
C LYS A 30 -16.77 -32.45 -1.97
N ASP A 31 -16.15 -33.63 -1.84
CA ASP A 31 -14.71 -33.85 -2.04
C ASP A 31 -14.38 -33.61 -3.53
N GLU A 32 -14.55 -32.36 -3.96
CA GLU A 32 -14.23 -31.89 -5.28
C GLU A 32 -12.78 -31.43 -5.28
N ILE A 33 -12.01 -32.01 -6.18
CA ILE A 33 -10.59 -31.72 -6.32
C ILE A 33 -10.45 -30.27 -6.81
N PHE A 34 -9.96 -29.40 -5.92
CA PHE A 34 -9.67 -28.00 -6.23
C PHE A 34 -8.64 -27.81 -7.35
N LEU A 35 -7.57 -28.63 -7.37
CA LEU A 35 -6.51 -28.57 -8.38
C LEU A 35 -6.85 -29.45 -9.60
N ALA A 36 -6.18 -29.19 -10.73
CA ALA A 36 -6.29 -30.05 -11.90
C ALA A 36 -5.72 -31.46 -11.61
N ALA A 37 -6.61 -32.43 -11.37
CA ALA A 37 -6.28 -33.78 -10.92
C ALA A 37 -5.30 -34.52 -11.85
N SER A 38 -5.55 -34.52 -13.16
CA SER A 38 -4.75 -35.30 -14.13
C SER A 38 -3.29 -34.80 -14.29
N PRO A 39 -3.03 -33.49 -14.47
CA PRO A 39 -1.65 -32.97 -14.48
C PRO A 39 -0.93 -33.14 -13.13
N LEU A 40 -1.65 -32.92 -12.02
CA LEU A 40 -1.10 -33.07 -10.68
C LEU A 40 -0.70 -34.51 -10.41
N SER A 41 -1.59 -35.46 -10.70
CA SER A 41 -1.33 -36.91 -10.62
C SER A 41 -0.08 -37.30 -11.40
N ARG A 42 0.01 -36.92 -12.69
CA ARG A 42 1.18 -37.21 -13.54
C ARG A 42 2.48 -36.67 -12.95
N LYS A 43 2.45 -35.45 -12.40
CA LYS A 43 3.64 -34.83 -11.79
C LYS A 43 4.05 -35.53 -10.51
N ILE A 44 3.09 -35.86 -9.65
CA ILE A 44 3.34 -36.59 -8.40
C ILE A 44 3.89 -37.98 -8.70
N SER A 45 3.26 -38.74 -9.62
CA SER A 45 3.74 -40.06 -10.05
C SER A 45 5.14 -40.02 -10.67
N SER A 46 5.45 -39.00 -11.48
CA SER A 46 6.79 -38.82 -12.03
C SER A 46 7.85 -38.58 -10.95
N ILE A 47 7.52 -37.83 -9.89
CA ILE A 47 8.42 -37.60 -8.77
C ILE A 47 8.56 -38.87 -7.93
N ALA A 48 7.45 -39.52 -7.57
CA ALA A 48 7.42 -40.73 -6.77
C ALA A 48 8.23 -41.88 -7.38
N LYS A 49 8.13 -42.09 -8.69
CA LYS A 49 8.95 -43.06 -9.42
C LYS A 49 10.45 -42.84 -9.27
N LYS A 50 10.92 -41.58 -9.18
CA LYS A 50 12.34 -41.26 -8.95
C LYS A 50 12.82 -41.68 -7.55
N TYR A 51 11.90 -41.81 -6.60
CA TYR A 51 12.17 -42.24 -5.23
C TYR A 51 11.73 -43.70 -4.99
N GLY A 52 11.44 -44.47 -6.05
CA GLY A 52 11.08 -45.89 -5.94
C GLY A 52 9.64 -46.17 -5.47
N VAL A 53 8.74 -45.19 -5.56
CA VAL A 53 7.31 -45.36 -5.22
C VAL A 53 6.50 -45.48 -6.52
N GLU A 54 5.95 -46.67 -6.77
CA GLU A 54 5.28 -47.00 -8.04
C GLU A 54 3.77 -46.66 -8.02
N ASP A 55 3.09 -46.93 -6.91
CA ASP A 55 1.64 -46.75 -6.78
C ASP A 55 1.28 -45.65 -5.77
N ILE A 56 0.47 -44.70 -6.22
CA ILE A 56 0.00 -43.57 -5.41
C ILE A 56 -1.51 -43.58 -5.39
N SER A 57 -2.07 -43.71 -4.20
CA SER A 57 -3.51 -43.69 -4.01
C SER A 57 -4.11 -42.35 -4.48
N PRO A 58 -5.25 -42.35 -5.18
CA PRO A 58 -5.95 -41.12 -5.57
C PRO A 58 -6.32 -40.23 -4.37
N SER A 59 -6.50 -40.82 -3.18
CA SER A 59 -6.76 -40.08 -1.94
C SER A 59 -5.63 -39.11 -1.59
N VAL A 60 -4.38 -39.45 -1.88
CA VAL A 60 -3.22 -38.57 -1.62
C VAL A 60 -3.31 -37.30 -2.48
N ILE A 61 -3.75 -37.44 -3.73
CA ILE A 61 -3.93 -36.32 -4.66
C ILE A 61 -5.04 -35.39 -4.14
N ASN A 62 -6.13 -35.96 -3.66
CA ASN A 62 -7.23 -35.19 -3.06
C ASN A 62 -6.76 -34.43 -1.82
N ILE A 63 -6.04 -35.08 -0.91
CA ILE A 63 -5.51 -34.43 0.31
C ILE A 63 -4.57 -33.28 -0.05
N ILE A 64 -3.64 -33.47 -1.00
CA ILE A 64 -2.74 -32.41 -1.45
C ILE A 64 -3.52 -31.24 -2.05
N SER A 65 -4.56 -31.54 -2.84
CA SER A 65 -5.43 -30.53 -3.43
C SER A 65 -6.17 -29.72 -2.36
N HIS A 66 -6.76 -30.37 -1.36
CA HIS A 66 -7.45 -29.68 -0.26
C HIS A 66 -6.48 -28.91 0.65
N ALA A 67 -5.32 -29.47 0.96
CA ALA A 67 -4.29 -28.76 1.72
C ALA A 67 -3.81 -27.50 0.98
N THR A 68 -3.69 -27.58 -0.35
CA THR A 68 -3.36 -26.42 -1.18
C THR A 68 -4.47 -25.38 -1.17
N GLN A 69 -5.73 -25.80 -1.30
CA GLN A 69 -6.90 -24.92 -1.21
C GLN A 69 -6.94 -24.20 0.15
N GLU A 70 -6.72 -24.93 1.24
CA GLU A 70 -6.73 -24.35 2.59
C GLU A 70 -5.57 -23.39 2.81
N ARG A 71 -4.39 -23.71 2.28
CA ARG A 71 -3.26 -22.78 2.28
C ARG A 71 -3.56 -21.50 1.51
N LEU A 72 -4.23 -21.59 0.36
CA LEU A 72 -4.65 -20.41 -0.40
C LEU A 72 -5.73 -19.61 0.34
N ARG A 73 -6.67 -20.28 1.01
CA ARG A 73 -7.67 -19.63 1.86
C ARG A 73 -7.02 -18.84 2.98
N ASP A 74 -6.06 -19.43 3.68
CA ASP A 74 -5.28 -18.77 4.73
C ASP A 74 -4.55 -17.53 4.21
N ILE A 75 -3.86 -17.65 3.07
CA ILE A 75 -3.19 -16.52 2.41
C ILE A 75 -4.18 -15.39 2.08
N VAL A 76 -5.32 -15.73 1.46
CA VAL A 76 -6.34 -14.74 1.09
C VAL A 76 -6.96 -14.07 2.32
N SER A 77 -7.26 -14.83 3.37
CA SER A 77 -7.76 -14.29 4.64
C SER A 77 -6.79 -13.28 5.24
N LYS A 78 -5.49 -13.64 5.31
CA LYS A 78 -4.44 -12.73 5.80
C LYS A 78 -4.33 -11.47 4.94
N LEU A 79 -4.37 -11.60 3.61
CA LEU A 79 -4.36 -10.45 2.70
C LEU A 79 -5.58 -9.55 2.90
N SER A 80 -6.76 -10.13 3.20
CA SER A 80 -7.95 -9.35 3.54
C SER A 80 -7.72 -8.51 4.78
N THR A 81 -7.21 -9.11 5.86
CA THR A 81 -6.89 -8.38 7.11
C THR A 81 -5.83 -7.30 6.90
N ILE A 82 -4.79 -7.58 6.12
CA ILE A 82 -3.76 -6.57 5.78
C ILE A 82 -4.38 -5.41 4.99
N ALA A 83 -5.23 -5.72 4.00
CA ALA A 83 -5.90 -4.70 3.21
C ALA A 83 -6.87 -3.86 4.04
N GLU A 84 -7.51 -4.46 5.04
CA GLU A 84 -8.33 -3.77 6.03
C GLU A 84 -7.50 -2.79 6.84
N HIS A 85 -6.45 -3.27 7.52
CA HIS A 85 -5.58 -2.43 8.33
C HIS A 85 -4.94 -1.27 7.55
N ARG A 86 -4.69 -1.45 6.24
CA ARG A 86 -4.13 -0.38 5.40
C ARG A 86 -5.13 0.74 5.13
N VAL A 87 -6.40 0.42 4.98
CA VAL A 87 -7.45 1.38 4.59
C VAL A 87 -8.15 1.99 5.80
N GLU A 88 -8.09 1.30 6.94
CA GLU A 88 -8.77 1.70 8.17
C GLU A 88 -8.23 3.04 8.73
N ILE A 89 -9.13 3.92 9.17
CA ILE A 89 -8.79 5.23 9.73
C ILE A 89 -9.15 5.24 11.21
N TYR A 90 -8.17 4.92 12.05
CA TYR A 90 -8.37 4.83 13.51
C TYR A 90 -8.49 6.18 14.23
N LYS A 91 -8.15 7.30 13.57
CA LYS A 91 -8.12 8.64 14.19
C LYS A 91 -9.49 9.15 14.66
N MET A 92 -10.58 8.51 14.23
CA MET A 92 -11.94 8.87 14.60
C MET A 92 -12.52 7.93 15.69
N ASP A 93 -11.78 6.89 16.12
CA ASP A 93 -12.19 6.04 17.23
C ASP A 93 -11.94 6.76 18.55
N SER A 94 -12.95 6.76 19.44
CA SER A 94 -12.89 7.33 20.78
C SER A 94 -11.78 6.72 21.64
N ARG A 95 -11.37 5.47 21.36
CA ARG A 95 -10.30 4.76 22.07
C ARG A 95 -8.92 4.93 21.44
N TYR A 96 -8.79 5.78 20.43
CA TYR A 96 -7.51 6.01 19.77
C TYR A 96 -6.59 6.83 20.67
N GLU A 97 -5.50 6.22 21.10
CA GLU A 97 -4.44 6.88 21.86
C GLU A 97 -3.12 6.86 21.06
N VAL A 98 -2.40 7.99 21.11
CA VAL A 98 -1.10 8.11 20.43
C VAL A 98 0.00 7.59 21.37
N GLU A 99 0.45 6.36 21.13
CA GLU A 99 1.51 5.75 21.94
C GLU A 99 2.92 6.30 21.61
N SER A 100 3.19 6.62 20.34
CA SER A 100 4.51 7.12 19.94
C SER A 100 4.47 8.13 18.79
N GLU A 101 5.24 9.21 18.94
CA GLU A 101 5.39 10.27 17.95
C GLU A 101 6.58 10.05 16.99
N THR A 102 6.88 8.79 16.63
CA THR A 102 8.05 8.44 15.80
C THR A 102 8.05 9.15 14.45
N LYS A 103 6.89 9.28 13.80
CA LYS A 103 6.76 10.00 12.52
C LYS A 103 7.09 11.48 12.64
N LEU A 104 6.69 12.12 13.74
CA LEU A 104 7.00 13.54 13.98
C LEU A 104 8.50 13.72 14.25
N LYS A 105 9.08 12.83 15.06
CA LYS A 105 10.53 12.80 15.32
C LYS A 105 11.33 12.61 14.03
N LEU A 106 10.91 11.70 13.13
CA LEU A 106 11.54 11.52 11.82
C LEU A 106 11.44 12.76 10.95
N LYS A 107 10.27 13.40 10.87
CA LYS A 107 10.11 14.66 10.13
C LYS A 107 11.01 15.77 10.66
N PHE A 108 11.13 15.88 11.99
CA PHE A 108 12.03 16.84 12.61
C PHE A 108 13.50 16.59 12.21
N LEU A 109 13.93 15.34 12.20
CA LEU A 109 15.27 14.98 11.72
C LEU A 109 15.46 15.32 10.23
N GLU A 110 14.48 15.03 9.38
CA GLU A 110 14.52 15.42 7.96
C GLU A 110 14.59 16.95 7.77
N GLU A 111 13.96 17.73 8.65
CA GLU A 111 14.03 19.18 8.65
C GLU A 111 15.40 19.70 9.09
N LEU A 112 16.01 19.07 10.10
CA LEU A 112 17.38 19.37 10.52
C LEU A 112 18.37 19.09 9.39
N ASP A 113 18.29 17.95 8.72
CA ASP A 113 19.17 17.60 7.59
C ASP A 113 19.05 18.64 6.45
N LYS A 114 17.84 19.11 6.16
CA LYS A 114 17.61 20.18 5.18
C LYS A 114 18.25 21.50 5.61
N LEU A 115 18.15 21.84 6.89
CA LEU A 115 18.73 23.08 7.43
C LEU A 115 20.26 23.02 7.40
N GLU A 116 20.85 21.89 7.78
CA GLU A 116 22.31 21.69 7.71
C GLU A 116 22.83 21.80 6.27
N LYS A 117 22.11 21.20 5.31
CA LYS A 117 22.44 21.32 3.89
C LYS A 117 22.42 22.77 3.43
N LYS A 118 21.38 23.52 3.77
CA LYS A 118 21.28 24.96 3.45
C LYS A 118 22.43 25.76 4.06
N ARG A 119 22.76 25.51 5.34
CA ARG A 119 23.87 26.17 6.02
C ARG A 119 25.20 25.89 5.32
N HIS A 120 25.42 24.65 4.85
CA HIS A 120 26.62 24.31 4.11
C HIS A 120 26.68 25.02 2.74
N GLU A 121 25.58 25.01 1.99
CA GLU A 121 25.46 25.73 0.71
C GLU A 121 25.69 27.25 0.88
N GLU A 122 25.13 27.85 1.94
CA GLU A 122 25.36 29.26 2.29
C GLU A 122 26.82 29.56 2.64
N GLN A 123 27.48 28.69 3.40
CA GLN A 123 28.90 28.83 3.74
C GLN A 123 29.80 28.71 2.50
N GLU A 124 29.50 27.79 1.58
CA GLU A 124 30.23 27.67 0.30
C GLU A 124 30.03 28.93 -0.55
N ARG A 125 28.79 29.42 -0.63
CA ARG A 125 28.47 30.68 -1.32
C ARG A 125 29.19 31.88 -0.70
N GLU A 126 29.24 31.97 0.62
CA GLU A 126 29.94 33.04 1.34
C GLU A 126 31.45 32.98 1.08
N LYS A 127 32.08 31.80 1.10
CA LYS A 127 33.50 31.62 0.74
C LYS A 127 33.78 32.11 -0.67
N LEU A 128 32.90 31.78 -1.63
CA LEU A 128 33.01 32.18 -3.02
C LEU A 128 32.90 33.72 -3.15
N LEU A 129 31.91 34.33 -2.51
CA LEU A 129 31.75 35.79 -2.44
C LEU A 129 32.93 36.49 -1.75
N ARG A 130 33.49 35.90 -0.69
CA ARG A 130 34.64 36.43 0.04
C ARG A 130 35.92 36.38 -0.78
N ALA A 131 36.15 35.30 -1.52
CA ALA A 131 37.26 35.20 -2.46
C ALA A 131 37.19 36.30 -3.54
N ILE A 132 35.98 36.60 -4.05
CA ILE A 132 35.76 37.66 -5.05
C ILE A 132 35.97 39.07 -4.48
N LYS A 133 35.54 39.31 -3.23
CA LYS A 133 35.70 40.63 -2.58
C LYS A 133 37.16 40.91 -2.16
N SER A 134 38.03 39.90 -2.17
CA SER A 134 39.45 40.10 -1.89
C SER A 134 40.08 40.93 -3.02
N ARG A 135 40.58 42.13 -2.67
CA ARG A 135 41.30 43.01 -3.60
C ARG A 135 42.77 42.60 -3.62
N SER A 136 43.10 41.51 -4.33
CA SER A 136 44.49 41.24 -4.72
C SER A 136 44.88 42.15 -5.88
N LYS A 137 46.00 42.86 -5.77
CA LYS A 137 46.46 43.87 -6.73
C LYS A 137 47.20 43.27 -7.95
N ASN A 138 47.53 41.98 -7.91
CA ASN A 138 48.09 41.26 -9.06
C ASN A 138 46.94 40.54 -9.78
N GLU A 139 46.50 41.10 -10.90
CA GLU A 139 45.43 40.54 -11.74
C GLU A 139 45.92 39.27 -12.46
N ASP A 140 45.62 38.13 -11.88
CA ASP A 140 45.75 36.81 -12.49
C ASP A 140 44.54 36.57 -13.44
N PRO A 141 44.72 36.18 -14.72
CA PRO A 141 43.61 35.94 -15.65
C PRO A 141 42.54 34.96 -15.15
N GLU A 142 42.88 34.05 -14.22
CA GLU A 142 41.92 33.15 -13.59
C GLU A 142 40.99 33.86 -12.60
N GLN A 143 41.45 34.90 -11.89
CA GLN A 143 40.62 35.69 -10.98
C GLN A 143 39.57 36.52 -11.72
N LEU A 144 39.90 37.01 -12.91
CA LEU A 144 38.94 37.70 -13.79
C LEU A 144 37.82 36.77 -14.25
N LYS A 145 38.15 35.53 -14.64
CA LYS A 145 37.16 34.50 -15.00
C LYS A 145 36.27 34.14 -13.81
N LEU A 146 36.82 34.01 -12.61
CA LEU A 146 36.05 33.75 -11.38
C LEU A 146 35.09 34.91 -11.06
N LYS A 147 35.53 36.16 -11.22
CA LYS A 147 34.70 37.35 -11.02
C LYS A 147 33.57 37.47 -12.06
N GLN A 148 33.85 37.15 -13.33
CA GLN A 148 32.83 37.11 -14.39
C GLN A 148 31.79 36.01 -14.12
N LYS A 149 32.25 34.78 -13.84
CA LYS A 149 31.38 33.63 -13.53
C LYS A 149 30.48 33.90 -12.32
N ALA A 150 30.96 34.65 -11.33
CA ALA A 150 30.17 35.01 -10.17
C ALA A 150 29.14 36.11 -10.43
N LYS A 151 29.46 37.08 -11.30
CA LYS A 151 28.51 38.09 -11.74
C LYS A 151 27.38 37.46 -12.57
N GLU A 152 27.72 36.49 -13.40
CA GLU A 152 26.77 35.67 -14.16
C GLU A 152 25.89 34.81 -13.22
N LEU A 153 26.49 34.16 -12.21
CA LEU A 153 25.76 33.41 -11.19
C LEU A 153 24.76 34.30 -10.42
N GLN A 154 25.17 35.52 -10.04
CA GLN A 154 24.28 36.49 -9.38
C GLN A 154 23.13 36.95 -10.28
N GLN A 155 23.40 37.16 -11.57
CA GLN A 155 22.35 37.54 -12.52
C GLN A 155 21.36 36.40 -12.75
N ALA A 156 21.85 35.17 -12.93
CA ALA A 156 21.03 33.98 -13.08
C ALA A 156 20.13 33.74 -11.85
N GLU A 157 20.68 33.92 -10.63
CA GLU A 157 19.90 33.75 -9.40
C GLU A 157 18.83 34.83 -9.22
N ALA A 158 19.14 36.09 -9.55
CA ALA A 158 18.16 37.17 -9.52
C ALA A 158 17.04 36.96 -10.55
N GLU A 159 17.39 36.42 -11.73
CA GLU A 159 16.42 36.10 -12.78
C GLU A 159 15.55 34.89 -12.40
N GLU A 160 16.13 33.86 -11.76
CA GLU A 160 15.39 32.72 -11.23
C GLU A 160 14.43 33.14 -10.11
N LEU A 161 14.87 34.01 -9.19
CA LEU A 161 14.01 34.56 -8.14
C LEU A 161 12.81 35.29 -8.74
N ARG A 162 13.07 36.18 -9.71
CA ARG A 162 12.03 36.92 -10.42
C ARG A 162 11.06 35.98 -11.16
N GLN A 163 11.56 34.91 -11.75
CA GLN A 163 10.74 33.91 -12.43
C GLN A 163 9.89 33.09 -11.45
N ARG A 164 10.43 32.75 -10.28
CA ARG A 164 9.67 32.09 -9.21
C ARG A 164 8.55 32.98 -8.67
N GLU A 165 8.83 34.25 -8.41
CA GLU A 165 7.81 35.24 -7.98
C GLU A 165 6.71 35.42 -9.03
N ALA A 166 7.07 35.46 -10.32
CA ALA A 166 6.09 35.50 -11.41
C ALA A 166 5.22 34.23 -11.44
N ASN A 167 5.82 33.05 -11.26
CA ASN A 167 5.09 31.78 -11.22
C ASN A 167 4.18 31.66 -9.99
N GLU A 168 4.63 32.13 -8.83
CA GLU A 168 3.83 32.17 -7.60
C GLU A 168 2.62 33.11 -7.77
N THR A 169 2.84 34.28 -8.36
CA THR A 169 1.78 35.25 -8.68
C THR A 169 0.80 34.66 -9.71
N ALA A 170 1.28 33.97 -10.73
CA ALA A 170 0.43 33.30 -11.71
C ALA A 170 -0.39 32.16 -11.08
N LEU A 171 0.19 31.37 -10.17
CA LEU A 171 -0.51 30.32 -9.44
C LEU A 171 -1.58 30.89 -8.49
N ALA A 172 -1.29 32.01 -7.82
CA ALA A 172 -2.27 32.72 -7.00
C ALA A 172 -3.43 33.28 -7.86
N ALA A 173 -3.14 33.80 -9.05
CA ALA A 173 -4.13 34.35 -9.98
C ALA A 173 -4.99 33.30 -10.69
N ILE A 174 -4.48 32.08 -10.93
CA ILE A 174 -5.24 30.95 -11.49
C ILE A 174 -6.40 30.53 -10.58
N GLY A 175 -6.29 30.80 -9.27
CA GLY A 175 -7.32 30.49 -8.28
C GLY A 175 -7.51 28.97 -8.08
N PRO A 176 -8.33 28.56 -7.09
CA PRO A 176 -8.59 27.15 -6.85
C PRO A 176 -9.30 26.55 -8.07
N ARG A 177 -8.56 25.76 -8.87
CA ARG A 177 -9.15 24.96 -9.94
C ARG A 177 -10.29 24.15 -9.35
N LYS A 178 -11.53 24.42 -9.80
CA LYS A 178 -12.67 23.50 -9.66
C LYS A 178 -12.22 22.18 -10.26
N LYS A 179 -11.71 21.25 -9.43
CA LYS A 179 -11.70 19.83 -9.78
C LYS A 179 -13.14 19.56 -10.21
N ARG A 180 -13.32 19.07 -11.44
CA ARG A 180 -14.62 18.58 -11.92
C ARG A 180 -15.17 17.72 -10.79
N ARG A 181 -16.19 18.22 -10.08
CA ARG A 181 -16.81 17.48 -8.99
C ARG A 181 -17.34 16.21 -9.64
N LEU A 182 -16.75 15.06 -9.31
CA LEU A 182 -17.56 13.86 -9.25
C LEU A 182 -18.61 14.20 -8.20
N GLU A 183 -19.88 14.24 -8.62
CA GLU A 183 -21.07 14.43 -7.80
C GLU A 183 -20.92 13.71 -6.45
N PHE A 184 -20.46 14.44 -5.42
CA PHE A 184 -20.74 14.13 -4.04
C PHE A 184 -21.84 15.09 -3.66
N SER A 185 -23.06 14.58 -3.76
CA SER A 185 -24.24 15.20 -3.20
C SER A 185 -24.07 15.23 -1.69
N ASP A 186 -23.89 16.43 -1.15
CA ASP A 186 -24.20 16.74 0.24
C ASP A 186 -25.70 16.54 0.44
N SER A 187 -26.07 15.33 0.77
CA SER A 187 -27.38 15.02 1.34
C SER A 187 -27.15 13.99 2.43
N ALA A 188 -27.29 14.45 3.67
CA ALA A 188 -27.44 13.63 4.86
C ALA A 188 -28.55 12.60 4.61
N LYS A 189 -28.15 11.41 4.16
CA LYS A 189 -29.01 10.23 3.98
C LYS A 189 -28.14 9.02 4.28
N SER A 190 -28.46 8.37 5.40
CA SER A 190 -28.18 6.98 5.75
C SER A 190 -27.09 6.31 4.91
N GLU A 191 -25.91 6.13 5.53
CA GLU A 191 -24.83 5.31 4.97
C GLU A 191 -25.34 3.92 4.59
N VAL A 192 -25.74 3.76 3.33
CA VAL A 192 -25.73 2.45 2.69
C VAL A 192 -24.24 2.16 2.48
N LEU A 193 -23.68 1.38 3.40
CA LEU A 193 -22.37 0.74 3.28
C LEU A 193 -22.35 -0.10 1.99
N ARG A 194 -22.15 0.55 0.83
CA ARG A 194 -21.80 -0.17 -0.39
C ARG A 194 -20.54 -0.94 -0.05
N PRO A 195 -20.50 -2.28 -0.23
CA PRO A 195 -19.29 -3.04 0.03
C PRO A 195 -18.20 -2.51 -0.89
N ARG A 196 -17.33 -1.67 -0.33
CA ARG A 196 -16.21 -1.09 -1.06
C ARG A 196 -15.26 -2.26 -1.27
N THR A 197 -15.16 -2.73 -2.51
CA THR A 197 -14.26 -3.84 -2.84
C THR A 197 -12.87 -3.51 -2.34
N LYS A 198 -12.41 -4.21 -1.31
CA LYS A 198 -11.08 -4.02 -0.73
C LYS A 198 -10.08 -4.57 -1.73
N ARG A 199 -9.27 -3.68 -2.31
CA ARG A 199 -8.25 -4.07 -3.29
C ARG A 199 -6.98 -4.45 -2.57
N VAL A 200 -6.43 -5.60 -2.93
CA VAL A 200 -5.09 -6.03 -2.49
C VAL A 200 -4.07 -5.46 -3.46
N ASN A 201 -3.01 -4.86 -2.91
CA ASN A 201 -1.89 -4.27 -3.64
C ASN A 201 -0.66 -5.18 -3.56
N LEU A 202 0.32 -4.96 -4.44
CA LEU A 202 1.59 -5.71 -4.41
C LEU A 202 2.33 -5.58 -3.07
N ARG A 203 2.23 -4.41 -2.41
CA ARG A 203 2.81 -4.19 -1.07
C ARG A 203 2.23 -5.10 0.00
N ASP A 204 0.94 -5.46 -0.10
CA ASP A 204 0.32 -6.38 0.87
C ASP A 204 0.84 -7.79 0.70
N ILE A 205 1.06 -8.19 -0.57
CA ILE A 205 1.64 -9.49 -0.91
C ILE A 205 3.08 -9.55 -0.42
N GLN A 206 3.89 -8.51 -0.67
CA GLN A 206 5.25 -8.42 -0.15
C GLN A 206 5.27 -8.53 1.38
N PHE A 207 4.46 -7.73 2.06
CA PHE A 207 4.35 -7.75 3.52
C PHE A 207 3.95 -9.14 4.05
N LEU A 208 2.96 -9.79 3.44
CA LEU A 208 2.57 -11.14 3.84
C LEU A 208 3.71 -12.15 3.67
N LEU A 209 4.37 -12.14 2.50
CA LEU A 209 5.45 -13.06 2.17
C LEU A 209 6.69 -12.83 3.05
N GLU A 210 6.99 -11.60 3.45
CA GLU A 210 8.09 -11.28 4.38
C GLU A 210 7.85 -11.82 5.80
N ASN A 211 6.60 -11.78 6.26
CA ASN A 211 6.24 -12.18 7.63
C ASN A 211 6.12 -13.70 7.80
N GLU A 212 5.78 -14.43 6.73
CA GLU A 212 5.60 -15.87 6.82
C GLU A 212 6.94 -16.63 6.74
N ARG A 213 7.17 -17.52 7.72
CA ARG A 213 8.42 -18.31 7.84
C ARG A 213 8.80 -19.06 6.56
N HIS A 214 7.81 -19.58 5.84
CA HIS A 214 8.01 -20.43 4.66
C HIS A 214 8.26 -19.62 3.37
N THR A 215 7.82 -18.38 3.31
CA THR A 215 7.83 -17.56 2.09
C THR A 215 8.81 -16.38 2.16
N ARG A 216 9.31 -16.03 3.35
CA ARG A 216 10.27 -14.92 3.56
C ARG A 216 11.61 -15.05 2.84
N LYS A 217 11.95 -16.26 2.38
CA LYS A 217 13.15 -16.55 1.57
C LYS A 217 12.78 -17.20 0.24
N SER A 218 11.54 -17.05 -0.20
CA SER A 218 11.08 -17.65 -1.45
C SER A 218 11.54 -16.84 -2.66
N ASP A 219 11.83 -17.53 -3.75
CA ASP A 219 12.10 -16.91 -5.06
C ASP A 219 10.93 -16.03 -5.52
N LEU A 220 9.70 -16.40 -5.16
CA LEU A 220 8.51 -15.58 -5.43
C LEU A 220 8.62 -14.19 -4.80
N LEU A 221 9.02 -14.11 -3.53
CA LEU A 221 9.21 -12.83 -2.84
C LEU A 221 10.30 -12.00 -3.53
N TYR A 222 11.46 -12.59 -3.81
CA TYR A 222 12.56 -11.87 -4.45
C TYR A 222 12.19 -11.33 -5.84
N LYS A 223 11.44 -12.11 -6.63
CA LYS A 223 10.89 -11.66 -7.91
C LYS A 223 9.93 -10.47 -7.78
N THR A 224 9.25 -10.33 -6.64
CA THR A 224 8.37 -9.16 -6.42
C THR A 224 9.14 -7.87 -6.17
N PHE A 225 10.42 -7.92 -5.77
CA PHE A 225 11.26 -6.73 -5.58
C PHE A 225 11.97 -6.27 -6.84
N LEU A 226 12.08 -7.14 -7.85
CA LEU A 226 12.73 -6.85 -9.13
C LEU A 226 11.81 -6.16 -10.15
N LYS A 227 10.62 -5.73 -9.72
CA LYS A 227 9.63 -5.04 -10.56
C LYS A 227 9.50 -3.57 -10.20
#